data_AF-K1SUM9-F1
#
_entry.id   AF-K1SUM9-F1
#
_cell.length_a   1.000
_cell.length_b   1.000
_cell.length_c   1.000
_cell.angle_alpha   90.00
_cell.angle_beta   90.00
_cell.angle_gamma   90.00
#
_symmetry.space_group_name_H-M   'P 1'
#
loop_
_entity.id
_entity.type
_entity.pdbx_description
1 polymer ?
#
loop_
_entity_poly.entity_id
_entity_poly.type
_entity_poly.pdbx_seq_one_letter_code
_entity_poly.pdbx_strand_id
1 'polypeptide(L)'
;MTYPIIPELYGIVARKLLDEIGEKSFYSGSFSFDYGSKECRFVASIVIYRSKECLPEGDADRIDDLVPVWWEFHTSDQAGERPNDFSFSELKEYLF
;
A
#
# COMPACT_ATOMS: atom_id res chain seq x y z
N MET A 1 14.44 9.12 16.36
CA MET A 1 13.81 10.12 15.48
C MET A 1 13.24 9.33 14.31
N THR A 2 11.92 9.21 14.24
CA THR A 2 11.21 8.61 13.09
C THR A 2 11.30 9.55 11.90
N TYR A 3 11.43 9.00 10.70
CA TYR A 3 11.33 9.80 9.49
C TYR A 3 9.85 10.11 9.23
N PRO A 4 9.48 11.39 9.04
CA PRO A 4 8.11 11.74 8.67
C PRO A 4 7.84 11.27 7.25
N ILE A 5 6.84 10.41 7.09
CA ILE A 5 6.28 10.07 5.78
C ILE A 5 5.57 11.29 5.25
N ILE A 6 5.99 11.74 4.07
CA ILE A 6 5.28 12.79 3.34
C ILE A 6 4.05 12.20 2.60
N PRO A 7 2.98 12.98 2.42
CA PRO A 7 1.78 12.57 1.67
C PRO A 7 2.05 11.92 0.30
N GLU A 8 3.07 12.39 -0.41
CA GLU A 8 3.45 11.84 -1.72
C GLU A 8 3.88 10.37 -1.66
N LEU A 9 4.54 9.94 -0.58
CA LEU A 9 4.93 8.53 -0.41
C LEU A 9 3.71 7.62 -0.27
N TYR A 10 2.68 8.06 0.45
CA TYR A 10 1.44 7.29 0.56
C TYR A 10 0.78 7.12 -0.81
N GLY A 11 0.74 8.16 -1.64
CA GLY A 11 0.22 8.04 -3.01
C GLY A 11 0.99 7.03 -3.87
N ILE A 12 2.32 7.02 -3.77
CA ILE A 12 3.17 6.06 -4.51
C ILE A 12 2.92 4.63 -4.01
N VAL A 13 2.91 4.42 -2.68
CA VAL A 13 2.67 3.10 -2.07
C VAL A 13 1.27 2.61 -2.42
N ALA A 14 0.25 3.46 -2.33
CA ALA A 14 -1.14 3.12 -2.64
C ALA A 14 -1.27 2.68 -4.10
N ARG A 15 -0.67 3.44 -5.03
CA ARG A 15 -0.72 3.10 -6.46
C ARG A 15 -0.02 1.78 -6.77
N LYS A 16 1.19 1.57 -6.23
CA LYS A 16 1.92 0.31 -6.39
C LYS A 16 1.18 -0.86 -5.77
N LEU A 17 0.59 -0.65 -4.60
CA LEU A 17 -0.16 -1.69 -3.92
C LEU A 17 -1.41 -2.10 -4.73
N LEU A 18 -2.15 -1.15 -5.29
CA LEU A 18 -3.29 -1.44 -6.17
C LEU A 18 -2.88 -2.22 -7.42
N ASP A 19 -1.75 -1.85 -8.04
CA ASP A 19 -1.20 -2.55 -9.20
C ASP A 19 -0.81 -4.01 -8.87
N GLU A 20 -0.19 -4.21 -7.71
CA GLU A 20 0.21 -5.53 -7.20
C GLU A 20 -0.97 -6.42 -6.77
N ILE A 21 -2.00 -5.82 -6.18
CA ILE A 21 -3.27 -6.48 -5.82
C ILE A 21 -3.96 -6.94 -7.10
N GLY A 22 -4.15 -6.05 -8.08
CA GLY A 22 -4.89 -6.32 -9.29
C GLY A 22 -6.29 -6.89 -8.98
N GLU A 23 -6.53 -8.14 -9.39
CA GLU A 23 -7.80 -8.83 -9.15
C GLU A 23 -7.79 -9.84 -7.99
N LYS A 24 -6.69 -9.90 -7.23
CA LYS A 24 -6.51 -10.86 -6.14
C LYS A 24 -7.40 -10.49 -4.94
N SER A 25 -7.92 -11.50 -4.25
CA SER A 25 -8.62 -11.33 -2.97
C SER A 25 -7.67 -11.30 -1.76
N PHE A 26 -6.39 -11.62 -1.96
CA PHE A 26 -5.37 -11.59 -0.93
C PHE A 26 -4.04 -11.16 -1.55
N TYR A 27 -3.39 -10.18 -0.93
CA TYR A 27 -2.05 -9.74 -1.26
C TYR A 27 -1.11 -10.11 -0.13
N SER A 28 -0.02 -10.81 -0.44
CA SER A 28 1.07 -11.00 0.50
C SER A 28 2.37 -10.92 -0.27
N GLY A 29 3.11 -9.86 -0.03
CA GLY A 29 4.32 -9.59 -0.76
C GLY A 29 5.08 -8.42 -0.19
N SER A 30 6.14 -8.07 -0.90
CA SER A 30 6.90 -6.87 -0.63
C SER A 30 7.35 -6.25 -1.93
N PHE A 31 7.31 -4.93 -2.01
CA PHE A 31 7.91 -4.18 -3.10
C PHE A 31 8.81 -3.08 -2.54
N SER A 32 9.87 -2.81 -3.29
CA SER A 32 10.78 -1.71 -3.02
C SER A 32 10.68 -0.67 -4.13
N PHE A 33 10.95 0.58 -3.78
CA PHE A 33 11.03 1.69 -4.72
C PHE A 33 11.97 2.76 -4.21
N ASP A 34 12.65 3.43 -5.14
CA ASP A 34 13.51 4.55 -4.83
C ASP A 34 12.70 5.84 -4.67
N TYR A 35 12.97 6.56 -3.59
CA TYR A 35 12.44 7.90 -3.34
C TYR A 35 13.59 8.88 -3.09
N GLY A 36 13.99 9.60 -4.15
CA GLY A 36 15.15 10.48 -4.12
C GLY A 36 16.46 9.68 -3.97
N SER A 37 17.13 9.81 -2.83
CA SER A 37 18.35 9.06 -2.48
C SER A 37 18.12 7.99 -1.41
N LYS A 38 16.85 7.58 -1.21
CA LYS A 38 16.43 6.61 -0.20
C LYS A 38 15.75 5.44 -0.88
N GLU A 39 16.02 4.24 -0.38
CA GLU A 39 15.30 3.03 -0.78
C GLU A 39 14.15 2.81 0.20
N CYS A 40 12.92 2.74 -0.30
CA CYS A 40 11.74 2.44 0.50
C CYS A 40 11.30 1.01 0.21
N ARG A 41 11.10 0.20 1.26
CA ARG A 41 10.61 -1.16 1.16
C ARG A 41 9.32 -1.29 1.95
N PHE A 42 8.26 -1.66 1.25
CA PHE A 42 6.97 -1.99 1.86
C PHE A 42 6.76 -3.49 1.81
N VAL A 43 6.46 -4.08 2.96
CA VAL A 43 6.07 -5.47 3.12
C VAL A 43 4.66 -5.46 3.69
N ALA A 44 3.71 -6.16 3.08
CA ALA A 44 2.37 -6.25 3.63
C ALA A 44 1.66 -7.54 3.24
N SER A 45 0.82 -7.98 4.17
CA SER A 45 -0.19 -9.01 3.98
C SER A 45 -1.55 -8.38 4.20
N ILE A 46 -2.37 -8.33 3.16
CA ILE A 46 -3.63 -7.58 3.10
C ILE A 46 -4.71 -8.49 2.52
N VAL A 47 -5.84 -8.55 3.21
CA VAL A 47 -7.05 -9.18 2.69
C VAL A 47 -7.84 -8.12 1.93
N ILE A 48 -8.15 -8.41 0.67
CA ILE A 48 -8.92 -7.50 -0.20
C ILE A 48 -10.35 -7.98 -0.25
N TYR A 49 -11.25 -7.18 0.31
CA TYR A 49 -12.68 -7.40 0.20
C TYR A 49 -13.17 -6.76 -1.09
N ARG A 50 -13.68 -7.59 -1.98
CA ARG A 50 -14.31 -7.16 -3.23
C ARG A 50 -15.76 -7.60 -3.25
N SER A 51 -16.63 -6.74 -3.74
CA SER A 51 -17.99 -7.08 -4.09
C SER A 51 -18.14 -7.04 -5.59
N LYS A 52 -18.94 -7.99 -6.08
CA LYS A 52 -19.46 -7.92 -7.45
C LYS A 52 -20.69 -7.04 -7.44
N GLU A 53 -20.57 -5.88 -8.04
CA GLU A 53 -21.71 -5.04 -8.36
C GLU A 53 -22.23 -5.47 -9.73
N CYS A 54 -23.45 -6.01 -9.75
CA CYS A 54 -24.12 -6.41 -10.99
C CYS A 54 -24.80 -5.16 -11.56
N LEU A 55 -24.11 -4.44 -12.45
CA LEU A 55 -24.64 -3.24 -13.09
C LEU A 55 -25.41 -3.62 -14.37
N PRO A 56 -26.34 -2.78 -14.86
CA PRO A 56 -27.02 -3.00 -16.13
C PRO A 56 -26.06 -3.16 -17.33
N GLU A 57 -24.84 -2.64 -17.19
CA GLU A 57 -23.77 -2.62 -18.19
C GLU A 57 -22.81 -3.81 -18.07
N GLY A 58 -22.90 -4.61 -17.00
CA GLY A 58 -22.05 -5.77 -16.72
C GLY A 58 -21.67 -5.89 -15.23
N ASP A 59 -21.07 -7.02 -14.87
CA ASP A 59 -20.49 -7.21 -13.53
C ASP A 59 -19.23 -6.34 -13.37
N ALA A 60 -19.20 -5.51 -12.33
CA ALA A 60 -18.03 -4.74 -11.93
C ALA A 60 -17.49 -5.25 -10.59
N ASP A 61 -16.22 -5.61 -10.54
CA ASP A 61 -15.56 -6.00 -9.29
C ASP A 61 -14.99 -4.75 -8.60
N ARG A 62 -15.70 -4.25 -7.59
CA ARG A 62 -15.29 -3.11 -6.77
C ARG A 62 -14.52 -3.58 -5.55
N ILE A 63 -13.45 -2.87 -5.19
CA ILE A 63 -12.79 -3.05 -3.89
C ILE A 63 -13.61 -2.30 -2.84
N ASP A 64 -14.15 -2.99 -1.84
CA ASP A 64 -14.91 -2.40 -0.74
C ASP A 64 -14.00 -2.01 0.42
N ASP A 65 -13.08 -2.88 0.79
CA ASP A 65 -12.14 -2.63 1.89
C ASP A 65 -10.84 -3.43 1.71
N LEU A 66 -9.80 -2.90 2.33
CA LEU A 66 -8.44 -3.46 2.34
C LEU A 66 -8.04 -3.65 3.80
N VAL A 67 -8.06 -4.89 4.30
CA VAL A 67 -7.75 -5.17 5.71
C VAL A 67 -6.29 -5.61 5.82
N PRO A 68 -5.39 -4.78 6.38
CA PRO A 68 -4.01 -5.18 6.59
C PRO A 68 -3.95 -6.17 7.77
N VAL A 69 -3.41 -7.36 7.51
CA VAL A 69 -3.14 -8.37 8.55
C VAL A 69 -1.78 -8.12 9.19
N TRP A 70 -0.78 -7.80 8.37
CA TRP A 70 0.58 -7.47 8.78
C TRP A 70 1.17 -6.48 7.78
N TRP A 71 1.95 -5.51 8.24
CA TRP A 71 2.69 -4.62 7.35
C TRP A 71 3.92 -4.04 8.05
N GLU A 72 4.94 -3.77 7.26
CA GLU A 72 6.16 -3.07 7.66
C GLU A 72 6.63 -2.15 6.54
N PHE A 73 7.06 -0.94 6.91
CA PHE A 73 7.58 0.04 5.95
C PHE A 73 8.95 0.54 6.41
N HIS A 74 9.98 0.10 5.69
CA HIS A 74 11.37 0.42 5.96
C HIS A 74 11.86 1.46 4.97
N THR A 75 12.57 2.47 5.46
CA THR A 75 13.29 3.41 4.60
C THR A 75 14.76 3.36 4.95
N SER A 76 15.56 2.98 3.95
CA SER A 76 17.00 2.90 4.02
C SER A 76 17.61 4.12 3.34
N ASP A 77 18.49 4.81 4.05
CA ASP A 77 19.31 5.89 3.49
C ASP A 77 20.81 5.63 3.75
N GLN A 78 21.68 6.56 3.32
CA GLN A 78 23.13 6.46 3.56
C GLN A 78 23.51 6.43 5.05
N ALA A 79 22.61 6.81 5.96
CA ALA A 79 22.79 6.79 7.41
C ALA A 79 22.16 5.56 8.08
N GLY A 80 21.61 4.61 7.33
CA GLY A 80 21.06 3.33 7.79
C GLY A 80 19.56 3.17 7.58
N GLU A 81 19.05 1.99 7.88
CA GLU A 81 17.61 1.73 7.91
C GLU A 81 16.98 2.43 9.12
N ARG A 82 15.91 3.20 8.91
CA ARG A 82 15.14 3.77 10.00
C ARG A 82 13.65 3.44 9.86
N PRO A 83 12.97 3.16 10.99
CA PRO A 83 11.53 3.02 11.01
C PRO A 83 10.86 4.38 10.73
N ASN A 84 9.80 4.34 9.94
CA ASN A 84 9.00 5.50 9.60
C ASN A 84 7.72 5.55 10.45
N ASP A 85 7.07 6.70 10.50
CA ASP A 85 5.74 6.89 11.10
C ASP A 85 4.59 6.48 10.16
N PHE A 86 4.86 5.56 9.24
CA PHE A 86 3.89 5.11 8.24
C PHE A 86 2.62 4.57 8.91
N SER A 87 1.47 5.02 8.45
CA SER A 87 0.17 4.58 8.92
C SER A 87 -0.63 3.97 7.78
N PHE A 88 -1.03 2.70 7.93
CA PHE A 88 -1.90 2.08 6.95
C PHE A 88 -3.28 2.76 6.89
N SER A 89 -3.75 3.32 8.01
CA SER A 89 -5.01 4.08 8.04
C SER A 89 -4.94 5.31 7.14
N GLU A 90 -3.82 6.03 7.12
CA GLU A 90 -3.61 7.15 6.18
C GLU A 90 -3.51 6.65 4.75
N LEU A 91 -2.80 5.54 4.50
CA LEU A 91 -2.72 4.92 3.16
C LEU A 91 -4.11 4.64 2.57
N LYS A 92 -5.06 4.16 3.39
CA LYS A 92 -6.45 3.91 2.95
C LYS A 92 -7.13 5.15 2.41
N GLU A 93 -6.83 6.34 2.94
CA GLU A 93 -7.38 7.60 2.44
C GLU A 93 -6.87 7.97 1.04
N TYR A 94 -5.76 7.37 0.58
CA TYR A 94 -5.25 7.56 -0.78
C TYR A 94 -5.71 6.47 -1.76
N LEU A 95 -6.38 5.43 -1.26
CA LEU A 95 -6.87 4.30 -2.07
C LEU A 95 -8.30 4.53 -2.60
N PHE A 96 -9.07 5.42 -1.97
CA PHE A 96 -10.49 5.69 -2.26
C PHE A 96 -10.80 7.16 -2.43
#